data_AF-A0A399YLL5-F1
#
_entry.id   AF-A0A399YLL5-F1
#
_cell.length_a   1.000
_cell.length_b   1.000
_cell.length_c   1.000
_cell.angle_alpha   90.00
_cell.angle_beta   90.00
_cell.angle_gamma   90.00
#
_symmetry.space_group_name_H-M   'P 1'
#
loop_
_entity.id
_entity.type
_entity.pdbx_description
1 polymer ?
#
loop_
_entity_poly.entity_id
_entity_poly.type
_entity_poly.pdbx_seq_one_letter_code
_entity_poly.pdbx_strand_id
1 'polypeptide(L)'
;MHYHGDFDWAGVAMADDVVRRFGARPWRMSADDYLALPARLPLGGRPVEASWDPELTAAMAQRGLAVHEEAALPELVHALAELGP
;
A
#
# COMPACT_ATOMS: atom_id res chain seq x y z
N MET A 1 7.83 -0.70 -14.36
CA MET A 1 7.76 -1.72 -13.30
C MET A 1 6.76 -1.24 -12.27
N HIS A 2 5.76 -2.07 -11.93
CA HIS A 2 4.77 -1.77 -10.90
C HIS A 2 5.08 -2.56 -9.64
N TYR A 3 4.86 -1.97 -8.48
CA TYR A 3 5.04 -2.60 -7.18
C TYR A 3 3.73 -2.52 -6.39
N HIS A 4 3.33 -3.63 -5.77
CA HIS A 4 2.28 -3.69 -4.77
C HIS A 4 2.84 -4.46 -3.56
N GLY A 5 2.38 -4.13 -2.37
CA GLY A 5 2.79 -4.77 -1.13
C GLY A 5 1.81 -4.50 -0.01
N ASP A 6 2.12 -5.01 1.18
CA ASP A 6 1.32 -4.79 2.39
C ASP A 6 1.22 -3.30 2.75
N PHE A 7 0.06 -2.89 3.27
CA PHE A 7 -0.09 -1.64 3.99
C PHE A 7 0.32 -1.82 5.45
N ASP A 8 1.61 -2.00 5.67
CA ASP A 8 2.29 -1.83 6.95
C ASP A 8 3.54 -0.97 6.77
N TRP A 9 4.22 -0.61 7.87
CA TRP A 9 5.38 0.26 7.77
C TRP A 9 6.58 -0.38 7.03
N ALA A 10 6.70 -1.71 7.04
CA ALA A 10 7.75 -2.40 6.31
C ALA A 10 7.46 -2.46 4.80
N GLY A 11 6.20 -2.72 4.42
CA GLY A 11 5.71 -2.68 3.05
C GLY A 11 5.80 -1.28 2.45
N VAL A 12 5.42 -0.24 3.21
CA VAL A 12 5.58 1.16 2.79
C VAL A 12 7.06 1.53 2.62
N ALA A 13 7.94 1.11 3.53
CA ALA A 13 9.38 1.35 3.39
C ALA A 13 9.97 0.65 2.17
N MET A 14 9.52 -0.58 1.87
CA MET A 14 9.96 -1.32 0.69
C MET A 14 9.48 -0.64 -0.60
N ALA A 15 8.21 -0.23 -0.65
CA ALA A 15 7.67 0.52 -1.77
C ALA A 15 8.47 1.81 -2.02
N ASP A 16 8.77 2.57 -0.97
CA ASP A 16 9.56 3.81 -1.07
C ASP A 16 10.96 3.55 -1.64
N ASP A 17 11.63 2.50 -1.16
CA ASP A 17 12.96 2.10 -1.62
C ASP A 17 12.94 1.68 -3.10
N VAL A 18 11.94 0.90 -3.50
CA VAL A 18 11.79 0.42 -4.88
C VAL A 18 11.47 1.59 -5.83
N VAL A 19 10.64 2.55 -5.41
CA VAL A 19 10.37 3.79 -6.15
C VAL A 19 11.65 4.60 -6.34
N ARG A 20 12.38 4.86 -5.24
CA ARG A 20 13.59 5.71 -5.27
C ARG A 20 14.72 5.08 -6.07
N ARG A 21 14.95 3.77 -5.94
CA ARG A 21 16.08 3.08 -6.57
C ARG A 21 15.82 2.70 -8.01
N PHE A 22 14.59 2.35 -8.36
CA PHE A 22 14.27 1.75 -9.66
C PHE A 22 13.23 2.52 -10.47
N GLY A 23 12.71 3.63 -9.96
CA GLY A 23 11.66 4.42 -10.62
C GLY A 23 10.37 3.63 -10.83
N ALA A 24 10.12 2.61 -10.01
CA ALA A 24 8.89 1.86 -10.04
C ALA A 24 7.71 2.76 -9.65
N ARG A 25 6.50 2.36 -10.04
CA ARG A 25 5.27 3.03 -9.61
C ARG A 25 4.53 2.12 -8.65
N PRO A 26 4.22 2.58 -7.42
CA PRO A 26 3.31 1.86 -6.54
C PRO A 26 1.96 1.76 -7.25
N TRP A 27 1.43 0.56 -7.32
CA TRP A 27 0.19 0.27 -8.01
C TRP A 27 -0.86 -0.08 -6.96
N ARG A 28 -1.97 0.65 -6.94
CA ARG A 28 -3.04 0.50 -5.94
C ARG A 28 -2.56 0.59 -4.48
N MET A 29 -1.59 1.47 -4.24
CA MET A 29 -1.03 1.75 -2.92
C MET A 29 -1.26 3.21 -2.50
N SER A 30 -2.44 3.78 -2.78
CA SER A 30 -2.81 5.13 -2.30
C SER A 30 -3.51 5.08 -0.94
N ALA A 31 -3.70 6.25 -0.32
CA ALA A 31 -4.55 6.42 0.86
C ALA A 31 -5.99 5.92 0.61
N ASP A 32 -6.55 6.21 -0.57
CA ASP A 32 -7.88 5.77 -0.96
C ASP A 32 -7.96 4.24 -1.09
N ASP A 33 -6.96 3.61 -1.72
CA ASP A 33 -6.86 2.15 -1.82
C ASP A 33 -6.78 1.52 -0.41
N TYR A 34 -5.95 2.07 0.47
CA TYR A 34 -5.84 1.61 1.85
C TYR A 34 -7.17 1.70 2.62
N LEU A 35 -7.87 2.83 2.49
CA LEU A 35 -9.12 3.08 3.21
C LEU A 35 -10.29 2.22 2.71
N ALA A 36 -10.28 1.86 1.42
CA ALA A 36 -11.27 0.96 0.82
C ALA A 36 -11.16 -0.48 1.36
N LEU A 37 -9.98 -0.90 1.79
CA LEU A 37 -9.72 -2.27 2.20
C LEU A 37 -10.15 -2.56 3.65
N PRO A 38 -10.64 -3.78 3.95
CA PRO A 38 -10.89 -4.20 5.32
C PRO A 38 -9.57 -4.44 6.07
N ALA A 39 -9.39 -3.74 7.19
CA ALA A 39 -8.22 -3.89 8.07
C ALA A 39 -8.63 -4.45 9.43
N ARG A 40 -7.89 -5.44 9.95
CA ARG A 40 -8.20 -6.10 11.24
C ARG A 40 -7.00 -6.25 12.16
N LEU A 41 -5.79 -6.00 11.64
CA LEU A 41 -4.56 -6.19 12.39
C LEU A 41 -4.04 -4.84 12.89
N PRO A 42 -3.56 -4.75 14.14
CA PRO A 42 -2.99 -3.52 14.64
C PRO A 42 -1.72 -3.16 13.86
N LEU A 43 -1.60 -1.88 13.50
CA LEU A 43 -0.39 -1.36 12.89
C LEU A 43 0.69 -1.21 13.96
N GLY A 44 1.77 -1.98 13.82
CA GLY A 44 2.93 -1.94 14.71
C GLY A 44 4.14 -1.27 14.07
N GLY A 45 5.03 -0.72 14.90
CA GLY A 45 6.29 -0.12 14.44
C GLY A 45 6.23 1.40 14.33
N ARG A 46 7.24 1.97 13.64
CA ARG A 46 7.39 3.42 13.48
C ARG A 46 6.78 3.88 12.15
N PRO A 47 6.03 5.00 12.14
CA PRO A 47 5.54 5.59 10.91
C PRO A 47 6.64 5.81 9.87
N VAL A 48 6.30 5.49 8.63
CA VAL A 48 7.14 5.70 7.44
C VAL A 48 6.40 6.62 6.49
N GLU A 49 7.11 7.62 5.96
CA GLU A 49 6.58 8.51 4.94
C GLU A 49 6.51 7.80 3.59
N ALA A 50 5.31 7.73 3.02
CA ALA A 50 5.09 7.26 1.65
C ALA A 50 5.36 8.42 0.68
N SER A 51 6.53 8.46 0.02
CA SER A 51 6.89 9.60 -0.83
C SER A 51 5.99 9.78 -2.06
N TRP A 52 5.24 8.75 -2.45
CA TRP A 52 4.32 8.77 -3.58
C TRP A 52 2.91 9.26 -3.22
N ASP A 53 2.55 9.25 -1.93
CA ASP A 53 1.25 9.69 -1.43
C ASP A 53 1.38 10.20 0.03
N PRO A 54 1.47 11.53 0.23
CA PRO A 54 1.60 12.13 1.55
C PRO A 54 0.43 11.82 2.51
N GLU A 55 -0.75 11.49 1.97
CA GLU A 55 -1.94 11.23 2.79
C GLU A 55 -1.94 9.80 3.34
N LEU A 56 -1.25 8.86 2.69
CA LEU A 56 -1.23 7.45 3.08
C LEU A 56 -0.67 7.25 4.49
N THR A 57 0.48 7.87 4.81
CA THR A 57 1.08 7.78 6.14
C THR A 57 0.13 8.30 7.22
N ALA A 58 -0.56 9.41 6.95
CA ALA A 58 -1.53 9.98 7.87
C ALA A 58 -2.75 9.06 8.06
N ALA A 59 -3.30 8.52 6.97
CA ALA A 59 -4.42 7.59 7.00
C ALA A 59 -4.09 6.32 7.80
N MET A 60 -2.91 5.72 7.57
CA MET A 60 -2.43 4.55 8.29
C MET A 60 -2.22 4.83 9.78
N ALA A 61 -1.62 5.98 10.12
CA ALA A 61 -1.40 6.37 11.51
C ALA A 61 -2.72 6.65 12.25
N GLN A 62 -3.70 7.27 11.58
CA GLN A 62 -5.02 7.56 12.16
C GLN A 62 -5.87 6.30 12.35
N ARG A 63 -5.90 5.43 11.32
CA ARG A 63 -6.67 4.18 11.38
C ARG A 63 -5.99 3.17 12.31
N GLY A 64 -4.66 3.19 12.40
CA GLY A 64 -3.88 2.34 13.31
C GLY A 64 -3.93 0.86 12.96
N LEU A 65 -4.23 0.51 11.71
CA LEU A 65 -4.40 -0.87 11.27
C LEU A 65 -3.53 -1.20 10.05
N ALA A 66 -2.96 -2.40 10.04
CA ALA A 66 -2.28 -2.96 8.89
C ALA A 66 -3.25 -3.71 7.97
N VAL A 67 -2.93 -3.74 6.68
CA VAL A 67 -3.65 -4.54 5.66
C VAL A 67 -2.62 -5.37 4.90
N HIS A 68 -2.73 -6.69 5.00
CA HIS A 68 -1.93 -7.60 4.17
C HIS A 68 -2.45 -7.66 2.74
N GLU A 69 -1.58 -8.00 1.78
CA GLU A 69 -1.93 -8.20 0.38
C GLU A 69 -3.10 -9.17 0.22
N GLU A 70 -3.19 -10.20 1.06
CA GLU A 70 -4.28 -11.18 1.06
C GLU A 70 -5.68 -10.55 1.16
N ALA A 71 -5.81 -9.46 1.93
CA ALA A 71 -7.06 -8.73 2.06
C ALA A 71 -7.36 -7.86 0.82
N ALA A 72 -6.32 -7.48 0.07
CA ALA A 72 -6.42 -6.75 -1.18
C ALA A 72 -6.58 -7.66 -2.40
N LEU A 73 -6.29 -8.96 -2.29
CA LEU A 73 -6.30 -9.91 -3.42
C LEU A 73 -7.57 -9.87 -4.28
N PRO A 74 -8.80 -9.83 -3.73
CA PRO A 74 -10.00 -9.78 -4.57
C PRO A 74 -10.02 -8.54 -5.48
N GLU A 75 -9.62 -7.39 -4.95
CA GLU A 75 -9.57 -6.14 -5.68
C GLU A 75 -8.40 -6.10 -6.67
N LEU A 76 -7.23 -6.61 -6.30
CA LEU A 76 -6.06 -6.66 -7.17
C LEU A 76 -6.28 -7.58 -8.36
N VAL A 77 -6.89 -8.75 -8.16
CA VAL A 77 -7.25 -9.67 -9.25
C VAL A 77 -8.23 -9.03 -10.21
N HIS A 78 -9.22 -8.28 -9.68
CA HIS A 78 -10.15 -7.53 -10.51
C HIS A 78 -9.43 -6.46 -11.35
N ALA A 79 -8.57 -5.66 -10.73
CA ALA A 79 -7.83 -4.62 -11.42
C ALA A 79 -6.81 -5.16 -12.43
N LEU A 80 -6.19 -6.32 -12.19
CA LEU A 80 -5.34 -7.01 -13.17
C LEU A 80 -6.13 -7.45 -14.40
N ALA A 81 -7.37 -7.91 -14.23
CA ALA A 81 -8.22 -8.31 -15.34
C ALA A 81 -8.62 -7.10 -16.23
N GLU A 82 -8.73 -5.91 -15.65
CA GLU A 82 -9.00 -4.66 -16.38
C GLU A 82 -7.77 -4.09 -17.11
N LEU A 83 -6.55 -4.47 -16.72
CA LEU A 83 -5.33 -3.97 -17.35
C LEU A 83 -5.10 -4.53 -18.77
N GLY A 84 -5.85 -5.57 -19.19
CA GLY A 84 -5.73 -6.20 -20.51
C GLY A 84 -4.37 -6.90 -20.74
N PRO A 85 -4.27 -7.82 -21.72
CA PRO A 85 -2.99 -8.41 -22.13
C PRO A 85 -2.08 -7.40 -22.84
#